data_AF-A0A2Z6SFU5-F1
#
_entry.id   AF-A0A2Z6SFU5-F1
#
_cell.length_a   1.000
_cell.length_b   1.000
_cell.length_c   1.000
_cell.angle_alpha   90.00
_cell.angle_beta   90.00
_cell.angle_gamma   90.00
#
_symmetry.space_group_name_H-M   'P 1'
#
loop_
_entity.id
_entity.type
_entity.pdbx_description
1 polymer ?
#
loop_
_entity_poly.entity_id
_entity_poly.type
_entity_poly.pdbx_seq_one_letter_code
_entity_poly.pdbx_strand_id
1 'polypeptide(L)'
;MIDSLTEREIKKIHIDRLLTRNDDNEEVLITDLDKIKALTLQHFQNCAGSKNDIKTIPKEWITEYEPMDQIDHHIYDSTLKPIDVEELHQVVYDFPKKKACSPTTLYYKDFQILFPAIKDQLLSLFNKILTTQQIPKDWLLANIYPIPKPKLW
;
A
#
# COMPACT_ATOMS: atom_id res chain seq x y z
N MET A 1 -27.73 2.56 -18.21
CA MET A 1 -28.44 1.33 -18.65
C MET A 1 -27.89 0.06 -17.98
N ILE A 2 -26.62 0.02 -17.53
CA ILE A 2 -26.04 -1.12 -16.79
C ILE A 2 -26.38 -1.12 -15.28
N ASP A 3 -26.55 0.04 -14.65
CA ASP A 3 -26.79 0.12 -13.19
C ASP A 3 -28.11 -0.53 -12.76
N SER A 4 -29.13 -0.53 -13.65
CA SER A 4 -30.46 -1.10 -13.41
C SER A 4 -30.45 -2.64 -13.28
N LEU A 5 -29.48 -3.32 -13.91
CA LEU A 5 -29.43 -4.79 -13.95
C LEU A 5 -28.81 -5.43 -12.70
N THR A 6 -28.13 -4.65 -11.85
CA THR A 6 -27.33 -5.22 -10.75
C THR A 6 -27.84 -4.92 -9.34
N GLU A 7 -28.94 -4.16 -9.17
CA GLU A 7 -29.43 -3.68 -7.86
C GLU A 7 -28.32 -3.08 -6.95
N ARG A 8 -27.15 -2.74 -7.52
CA ARG A 8 -25.98 -2.27 -6.81
C ARG A 8 -25.82 -0.79 -7.08
N GLU A 9 -26.09 0.02 -6.06
CA GLU A 9 -25.76 1.44 -6.10
C GLU A 9 -24.23 1.62 -6.10
N ILE A 10 -23.69 2.17 -7.18
CA ILE A 10 -22.28 2.57 -7.25
C ILE A 10 -22.12 3.82 -6.38
N LYS A 11 -21.71 3.63 -5.13
CA LYS A 11 -21.35 4.72 -4.22
C LYS A 11 -20.14 5.46 -4.79
N LYS A 12 -20.19 6.79 -4.77
CA LYS A 12 -19.08 7.67 -5.16
C LYS A 12 -18.78 8.63 -4.02
N ILE A 13 -17.50 8.96 -3.83
CA ILE A 13 -17.08 9.98 -2.88
C ILE A 13 -17.08 11.31 -3.62
N HIS A 14 -17.90 12.25 -3.13
CA HIS A 14 -17.93 13.62 -3.59
C HIS A 14 -17.37 14.50 -2.46
N ILE A 15 -16.26 15.17 -2.73
CA ILE A 15 -15.65 16.15 -1.81
C ILE A 15 -16.01 17.53 -2.36
N ASP A 16 -17.13 18.08 -1.91
CA ASP A 16 -17.67 19.38 -2.33
C ASP A 16 -17.49 20.48 -1.27
N ARG A 17 -17.10 20.09 -0.07
CA ARG A 17 -16.93 20.93 1.12
C ARG A 17 -15.77 20.41 1.97
N LEU A 18 -14.97 21.31 2.51
CA LEU A 18 -13.93 20.98 3.50
C LEU A 18 -14.08 21.87 4.73
N LEU A 19 -13.99 21.25 5.90
CA LEU A 19 -13.84 21.97 7.16
C LEU A 19 -12.35 21.95 7.54
N THR A 20 -11.74 23.12 7.68
CA THR A 20 -10.34 23.28 8.10
C THR A 20 -10.24 24.23 9.28
N ARG A 21 -9.08 24.25 9.95
CA ARG A 21 -8.76 25.28 10.93
C ARG A 21 -7.85 26.33 10.30
N ASN A 22 -8.11 27.61 10.59
CA ASN A 22 -7.19 28.70 10.24
C ASN A 22 -6.04 28.81 11.28
N ASP A 23 -5.13 29.75 11.07
CA ASP A 23 -4.00 30.01 11.97
C ASP A 23 -4.47 30.41 13.39
N ASP A 24 -5.66 30.99 13.51
CA ASP A 24 -6.32 31.36 14.77
C ASP A 24 -7.12 30.21 15.40
N ASN A 25 -7.01 28.98 14.85
CA ASN A 25 -7.66 27.76 15.31
C ASN A 25 -9.21 27.75 15.21
N GLU A 26 -9.77 28.67 14.43
CA GLU A 26 -11.20 28.75 14.11
C GLU A 26 -11.57 27.83 12.94
N GLU A 27 -12.78 27.27 12.98
CA GLU A 27 -13.27 26.38 11.93
C GLU A 27 -13.78 27.17 10.72
N VAL A 28 -13.18 26.91 9.57
CA VAL A 28 -13.51 27.55 8.29
C VAL A 28 -14.07 26.51 7.33
N LEU A 29 -15.27 26.78 6.80
CA LEU A 29 -15.88 25.98 5.75
C LEU A 29 -15.43 26.49 4.38
N ILE A 30 -14.80 25.62 3.60
CA ILE A 30 -14.35 25.89 2.24
C ILE A 30 -15.29 25.22 1.26
N THR A 31 -15.85 26.01 0.35
CA THR A 31 -16.75 25.58 -0.73
C THR A 31 -16.17 25.84 -2.12
N ASP A 32 -15.05 26.56 -2.22
CA ASP A 32 -14.36 26.84 -3.47
C ASP A 32 -13.67 25.57 -4.00
N LEU A 33 -13.97 25.19 -5.25
CA LEU A 33 -13.57 23.91 -5.81
C LEU A 33 -12.04 23.78 -5.97
N ASP A 34 -11.36 24.85 -6.34
CA ASP A 34 -9.91 24.81 -6.55
C ASP A 34 -9.17 24.76 -5.21
N LYS A 35 -9.64 25.51 -4.20
CA LYS A 35 -9.15 25.37 -2.82
C LYS A 35 -9.42 23.98 -2.26
N ILE A 36 -10.60 23.40 -2.52
CA ILE A 36 -10.93 22.04 -2.08
C ILE A 36 -9.95 21.03 -2.67
N LYS A 37 -9.68 21.10 -3.98
CA LYS A 37 -8.71 20.20 -4.63
C LYS A 37 -7.31 20.33 -4.03
N ALA A 38 -6.84 21.56 -3.85
CA ALA A 38 -5.50 21.82 -3.33
C ALA A 38 -5.33 21.28 -1.89
N LEU A 39 -6.29 21.58 -1.00
CA LEU A 39 -6.24 21.14 0.39
C LEU A 39 -6.46 19.64 0.55
N THR A 40 -7.33 19.04 -0.28
CA THR A 40 -7.52 17.59 -0.30
C THR A 40 -6.21 16.88 -0.69
N LEU A 41 -5.52 17.38 -1.72
CA LEU A 41 -4.23 16.85 -2.14
C LEU A 41 -3.19 16.97 -1.03
N GLN A 42 -3.07 18.16 -0.44
CA GLN A 42 -2.14 18.42 0.66
C GLN A 42 -2.41 17.49 1.86
N HIS A 43 -3.68 17.29 2.22
CA HIS A 43 -4.05 16.40 3.31
C HIS A 43 -3.57 14.97 3.04
N PHE A 44 -3.95 14.37 1.90
CA PHE A 44 -3.62 12.97 1.62
C PHE A 44 -2.13 12.72 1.35
N GLN A 45 -1.39 13.72 0.87
CA GLN A 45 0.07 13.63 0.74
C GLN A 45 0.78 13.57 2.10
N ASN A 46 0.20 14.19 3.13
CA ASN A 46 0.85 14.36 4.43
C ASN A 46 0.16 13.60 5.58
N CYS A 47 -0.99 12.98 5.35
CA CYS A 47 -1.74 12.29 6.39
C CYS A 47 -1.02 11.05 6.94
N ALA A 48 -0.20 10.40 6.09
CA ALA A 48 0.63 9.27 6.49
C ALA A 48 1.92 9.77 7.15
N GLY A 49 1.82 10.17 8.42
CA GLY A 49 2.94 10.70 9.21
C GLY A 49 3.80 9.64 9.92
N SER A 50 3.72 8.37 9.52
CA SER A 50 4.47 7.30 10.18
C SER A 50 5.97 7.46 9.96
N LYS A 51 6.71 7.62 11.05
CA LYS A 51 8.17 7.56 11.08
C LYS A 51 8.60 6.17 11.55
N ASN A 52 9.51 5.56 10.81
CA ASN A 52 10.20 4.35 11.26
C ASN A 52 11.20 4.76 12.32
N ASP A 53 10.81 4.63 13.58
CA ASP A 53 11.68 4.87 14.72
C ASP A 53 11.79 3.59 15.55
N ILE A 54 12.94 3.39 16.21
CA ILE A 54 13.09 2.32 17.18
C ILE A 54 12.10 2.58 18.32
N LYS A 55 11.17 1.65 18.53
CA LYS A 55 10.22 1.71 19.64
C LYS A 55 10.74 0.85 20.78
N THR A 56 10.79 1.42 21.98
CA THR A 56 11.02 0.65 23.21
C THR A 56 9.74 -0.06 23.60
N ILE A 57 9.83 -1.37 23.87
CA ILE A 57 8.70 -2.14 24.37
C ILE A 57 8.31 -1.59 25.76
N PRO A 58 7.04 -1.23 26.00
CA PRO A 58 6.61 -0.79 27.32
C PRO A 58 6.78 -1.90 28.36
N LYS A 59 7.00 -1.54 29.62
CA LYS A 59 7.36 -2.49 30.69
C LYS A 59 6.30 -3.58 30.87
N GLU A 60 5.03 -3.23 30.75
CA GLU A 60 3.90 -4.14 30.87
C GLU A 60 3.85 -5.21 29.77
N TRP A 61 4.55 -5.02 28.65
CA TRP A 61 4.56 -5.95 27.51
C TRP A 61 5.83 -6.80 27.43
N ILE A 62 6.88 -6.52 28.24
CA ILE A 62 8.18 -7.20 28.10
C ILE A 62 8.00 -8.73 28.15
N THR A 63 7.27 -9.23 29.16
CA THR A 63 7.03 -10.68 29.33
C THR A 63 6.23 -11.30 28.18
N GLU A 64 5.28 -10.58 27.60
CA GLU A 64 4.46 -11.08 26.48
C GLU A 64 5.26 -11.18 25.16
N TYR A 65 6.35 -10.41 25.03
CA TYR A 65 7.24 -10.43 23.86
C TYR A 65 8.51 -11.25 24.09
N GLU A 66 8.65 -11.91 25.23
CA GLU A 66 9.77 -12.83 25.46
C GLU A 66 9.69 -14.04 24.50
N PRO A 67 10.83 -14.54 23.99
CA PRO A 67 10.84 -15.74 23.18
C PRO A 67 10.22 -16.92 23.94
N MET A 68 9.35 -17.66 23.27
CA MET A 68 8.73 -18.84 23.85
C MET A 68 9.61 -20.06 23.61
N ASP A 69 10.06 -20.74 24.67
CA ASP A 69 10.94 -21.92 24.60
C ASP A 69 10.35 -23.08 23.79
N GLN A 70 9.02 -23.19 23.71
CA GLN A 70 8.34 -24.21 22.92
C GLN A 70 8.41 -23.96 21.40
N ILE A 71 8.82 -22.77 20.97
CA ILE A 71 8.99 -22.45 19.56
C ILE A 71 10.42 -22.77 19.13
N ASP A 72 10.55 -23.57 18.07
CA ASP A 72 11.84 -23.81 17.43
C ASP A 72 12.45 -22.49 16.93
N HIS A 73 13.66 -22.17 17.39
CA HIS A 73 14.38 -20.95 16.99
C HIS A 73 14.64 -20.87 15.48
N HIS A 74 14.58 -21.99 14.77
CA HIS A 74 14.81 -22.08 13.32
C HIS A 74 13.54 -21.94 12.47
N ILE A 75 12.35 -21.69 13.05
CA ILE A 75 11.09 -21.61 12.27
C ILE A 75 11.11 -20.53 11.17
N TYR A 76 11.98 -19.52 11.30
CA TYR A 76 12.11 -18.43 10.34
C TYR A 76 13.34 -18.54 9.43
N ASP A 77 14.17 -19.57 9.56
CA ASP A 77 15.40 -19.72 8.76
C ASP A 77 15.12 -19.78 7.25
N SER A 78 13.91 -20.18 6.86
CA SER A 78 13.46 -20.19 5.47
C SER A 78 13.11 -18.79 4.92
N THR A 79 12.78 -17.82 5.78
CA THR A 79 12.20 -16.53 5.34
C THR A 79 13.18 -15.63 4.59
N LEU A 80 14.48 -15.78 4.87
CA LEU A 80 15.55 -15.03 4.21
C LEU A 80 16.35 -15.88 3.21
N LYS A 81 15.86 -17.09 2.88
CA LYS A 81 16.44 -17.86 1.79
C LYS A 81 16.27 -17.10 0.47
N PRO A 82 17.24 -17.21 -0.45
CA PRO A 82 17.08 -16.65 -1.77
C PRO A 82 15.82 -17.19 -2.45
N ILE A 83 15.04 -16.28 -3.03
CA ILE A 83 13.91 -16.59 -3.91
C ILE A 83 14.45 -17.36 -5.11
N ASP A 84 13.78 -18.45 -5.47
CA ASP A 84 14.09 -19.20 -6.68
C ASP A 84 13.26 -18.72 -7.89
N VAL A 85 13.66 -19.13 -9.10
CA VAL A 85 13.02 -18.65 -10.33
C VAL A 85 11.63 -19.25 -10.51
N GLU A 86 11.39 -20.46 -10.03
CA GLU A 86 10.11 -21.16 -10.07
C GLU A 86 9.08 -20.49 -9.14
N GLU A 87 9.46 -20.14 -7.92
CA GLU A 87 8.68 -19.35 -6.96
C GLU A 87 8.29 -18.00 -7.58
N LEU A 88 9.27 -17.28 -8.13
CA LEU A 88 9.01 -16.00 -8.78
C LEU A 88 8.07 -16.16 -9.97
N HIS A 89 8.26 -17.20 -10.78
CA HIS A 89 7.39 -17.50 -11.92
C HIS A 89 5.96 -17.79 -11.49
N GLN A 90 5.77 -18.61 -10.44
CA GLN A 90 4.45 -18.97 -9.93
C GLN A 90 3.69 -17.72 -9.45
N VAL A 91 4.35 -16.85 -8.68
CA VAL A 91 3.75 -15.61 -8.19
C VAL A 91 3.29 -14.69 -9.33
N VAL A 92 4.11 -14.54 -10.37
CA VAL A 92 3.76 -13.69 -11.53
C VAL A 92 2.61 -14.29 -12.33
N TYR A 93 2.57 -15.61 -12.50
CA TYR A 93 1.47 -16.29 -13.18
C TYR A 93 0.14 -16.12 -12.43
N ASP A 94 0.19 -16.17 -11.10
CA ASP A 94 -0.98 -16.08 -10.22
C ASP A 94 -1.45 -14.65 -9.96
N PHE A 95 -0.87 -13.65 -10.64
CA PHE A 95 -1.27 -12.27 -10.44
C PHE A 95 -2.79 -12.05 -10.63
N PRO A 96 -3.44 -11.39 -9.66
CA PRO A 96 -4.89 -11.24 -9.69
C PRO A 96 -5.32 -10.26 -10.78
N LYS A 97 -6.39 -10.61 -11.49
CA LYS A 97 -6.92 -9.76 -12.57
C LYS A 97 -7.67 -8.54 -12.00
N LYS A 98 -7.75 -7.46 -12.81
CA LYS A 98 -8.53 -6.25 -12.54
C LYS A 98 -8.11 -5.48 -11.27
N LYS A 99 -6.82 -5.46 -10.95
CA LYS A 99 -6.26 -4.61 -9.89
C LYS A 99 -5.96 -3.20 -10.39
N ALA A 100 -5.91 -2.27 -9.44
CA ALA A 100 -5.53 -0.90 -9.69
C ALA A 100 -4.08 -0.84 -10.20
N CYS A 101 -3.82 0.11 -11.08
CA CYS A 101 -2.52 0.28 -11.70
C CYS A 101 -1.62 1.19 -10.87
N SER A 102 -0.33 0.89 -10.87
CA SER A 102 0.72 1.74 -10.29
C SER A 102 0.83 3.08 -11.06
N PRO A 103 1.46 4.14 -10.48
CA PRO A 103 1.81 5.36 -11.22
C PRO A 103 2.51 5.12 -12.57
N THR A 104 3.18 3.99 -12.75
CA THR A 104 3.83 3.61 -14.02
C THR A 104 2.86 3.24 -15.14
N THR A 105 1.56 3.08 -14.84
CA THR A 105 0.51 2.64 -15.78
C THR A 105 0.65 1.21 -16.31
N LEU A 106 1.58 0.42 -15.76
CA LEU A 106 1.74 -1.01 -16.05
C LEU A 106 0.78 -1.88 -15.23
N TYR A 107 -0.06 -2.66 -15.91
CA TYR A 107 -0.93 -3.64 -15.27
C TYR A 107 -0.20 -4.98 -15.09
N TYR A 108 -0.71 -5.82 -14.18
CA TYR A 108 -0.18 -7.17 -13.99
C TYR A 108 -0.17 -8.02 -15.27
N LYS A 109 -1.16 -7.84 -16.16
CA LYS A 109 -1.17 -8.53 -17.47
C LYS A 109 0.04 -8.13 -18.33
N ASP A 110 0.44 -6.86 -18.29
CA ASP A 110 1.55 -6.35 -19.09
C ASP A 110 2.86 -6.91 -18.51
N PHE A 111 2.92 -6.99 -17.18
CA PHE A 111 4.04 -7.62 -16.49
C PHE A 111 4.18 -9.11 -16.81
N GLN A 112 3.07 -9.87 -16.87
CA GLN A 112 3.07 -11.28 -17.28
C GLN A 112 3.64 -11.47 -18.69
N ILE A 113 3.36 -10.54 -19.62
CA ILE A 113 3.90 -10.56 -20.99
C ILE A 113 5.41 -10.25 -20.98
N LEU A 114 5.84 -9.27 -20.17
CA LEU A 114 7.23 -8.85 -20.08
C LEU A 114 8.10 -9.83 -19.31
N PHE A 115 7.53 -10.58 -18.37
CA PHE A 115 8.26 -11.40 -17.40
C PHE A 115 9.32 -12.32 -18.01
N PRO A 116 9.09 -13.05 -19.12
CA PRO A 116 10.12 -13.89 -19.73
C PRO A 116 11.40 -13.15 -20.10
N ALA A 117 11.31 -11.86 -20.44
CA ALA A 117 12.44 -11.02 -20.84
C ALA A 117 13.18 -10.36 -19.66
N ILE A 118 12.54 -10.25 -18.48
CA ILE A 118 13.07 -9.49 -17.33
C ILE A 118 13.25 -10.34 -16.06
N LYS A 119 12.88 -11.63 -16.09
CA LYS A 119 12.85 -12.51 -14.91
C LYS A 119 14.19 -12.58 -14.17
N ASP A 120 15.32 -12.63 -14.88
CA ASP A 120 16.64 -12.80 -14.26
C ASP A 120 17.06 -11.52 -13.52
N GLN A 121 16.75 -10.36 -14.10
CA GLN A 121 17.00 -9.05 -13.49
C GLN A 121 16.12 -8.85 -12.25
N LEU A 122 14.85 -9.26 -12.31
CA LEU A 122 13.94 -9.20 -11.17
C LEU A 122 14.40 -10.12 -10.04
N LEU A 123 14.76 -11.36 -10.35
CA LEU A 123 15.25 -12.32 -9.37
C LEU A 123 16.50 -11.81 -8.65
N SER A 124 17.46 -11.27 -9.42
CA SER A 124 18.66 -10.63 -8.89
C SER A 124 18.33 -9.44 -8.00
N LEU A 125 17.42 -8.56 -8.44
CA LEU A 125 16.97 -7.41 -7.66
C LEU A 125 16.33 -7.84 -6.33
N PHE A 126 15.38 -8.78 -6.36
CA PHE A 126 14.64 -9.20 -5.17
C PHE A 126 15.56 -9.90 -4.15
N ASN A 127 16.44 -10.78 -4.61
CA ASN A 127 17.43 -11.40 -3.73
C ASN A 127 18.44 -10.41 -3.15
N LYS A 128 18.80 -9.36 -3.92
CA LYS A 128 19.61 -8.25 -3.40
C LYS A 128 18.84 -7.45 -2.34
N ILE A 129 17.53 -7.23 -2.52
CA ILE A 129 16.70 -6.56 -1.52
C ILE A 129 16.65 -7.38 -0.23
N LEU A 130 16.46 -8.71 -0.30
CA LEU A 130 16.43 -9.58 0.88
C LEU A 130 17.73 -9.50 1.70
N THR A 131 18.87 -9.48 1.02
CA THR A 131 20.19 -9.43 1.68
C THR A 131 20.55 -8.05 2.19
N THR A 132 20.26 -6.99 1.43
CA THR A 132 20.65 -5.61 1.80
C THR A 132 19.61 -4.90 2.66
N GLN A 133 18.38 -5.40 2.69
CA GLN A 133 17.21 -4.79 3.33
C GLN A 133 16.92 -3.37 2.82
N GLN A 134 17.33 -3.07 1.59
CA GLN A 134 17.16 -1.77 0.95
C GLN A 134 16.24 -1.89 -0.26
N ILE A 135 15.10 -1.20 -0.21
CA ILE A 135 14.14 -1.14 -1.32
C ILE A 135 14.34 0.12 -2.18
N PRO A 136 13.99 0.09 -3.47
CA PRO A 136 13.96 1.29 -4.30
C PRO A 136 13.01 2.34 -3.73
N LYS A 137 13.46 3.60 -3.64
CA LYS A 137 12.63 4.71 -3.12
C LYS A 137 11.36 4.92 -3.94
N ASP A 138 11.41 4.66 -5.24
CA ASP A 138 10.26 4.80 -6.14
C ASP A 138 9.12 3.85 -5.80
N TRP A 139 9.38 2.75 -5.08
CA TRP A 139 8.33 1.84 -4.60
C TRP A 139 7.49 2.45 -3.45
N LEU A 140 7.96 3.55 -2.87
CA LEU A 140 7.21 4.33 -1.88
C LEU A 140 6.20 5.28 -2.55
N LEU A 141 6.23 5.41 -3.88
CA LEU A 141 5.27 6.22 -4.63
C LEU A 141 3.98 5.43 -4.85
N ALA A 142 2.84 6.05 -4.54
CA ALA A 142 1.53 5.44 -4.72
C ALA A 142 0.50 6.46 -5.21
N ASN A 143 -0.47 5.98 -5.99
CA ASN A 143 -1.67 6.74 -6.28
C ASN A 143 -2.66 6.56 -5.12
N ILE A 144 -3.18 7.67 -4.58
CA ILE A 144 -4.19 7.64 -3.51
C ILE A 144 -5.57 7.86 -4.13
N TYR A 145 -6.46 6.89 -3.93
CA TYR A 145 -7.86 6.95 -4.36
C TYR A 145 -8.78 6.75 -3.16
N PRO A 146 -9.64 7.73 -2.83
CA PRO A 146 -10.73 7.51 -1.88
C PRO A 146 -11.69 6.46 -2.43
N ILE A 147 -11.92 5.37 -1.67
CA ILE A 147 -12.86 4.30 -2.05
C ILE A 147 -14.01 4.27 -1.03
N PRO A 148 -15.27 4.42 -1.45
CA PRO A 148 -16.40 4.34 -0.54
C PRO A 148 -16.56 2.92 -0.01
N LYS A 149 -16.72 2.78 1.31
CA LYS A 149 -16.99 1.47 1.91
C LYS A 149 -18.41 1.00 1.53
N PRO A 150 -18.61 -0.30 1.26
CA PRO A 150 -19.93 -0.83 0.91
C PRO A 150 -20.96 -0.67 2.04
N LYS A 151 -20.55 -0.86 3.30
CA LYS A 151 -21.40 -0.77 4.49
C LYS A 151 -21.19 0.55 5.23
N LEU A 152 -22.26 1.09 5.80
CA LEU A 152 -22.20 2.16 6.81
C LEU A 152 -21.61 1.57 8.11
N TRP A 153 -20.86 2.38 8.84
CA TRP A 153 -20.21 2.01 10.10
C TRP A 153 -21.22 1.71 11.20
#